data_AF-S7VCT0-F1
#
_entry.id   AF-S7VCT0-F1
#
_cell.length_a   1.000
_cell.length_b   1.000
_cell.length_c   1.000
_cell.angle_alpha   90.00
_cell.angle_beta   90.00
_cell.angle_gamma   90.00
#
_symmetry.space_group_name_H-M   'P 1'
#
loop_
_entity.id
_entity.type
_entity.pdbx_description
1 polymer ?
#
loop_
_entity_poly.entity_id
_entity_poly.type
_entity_poly.pdbx_seq_one_letter_code
_entity_poly.pdbx_strand_id
1 'polypeptide(L)'
;MKKKIPFVVLETLEKYVNLEGDQFNILPSKNFLLKIIDNDLESDFYFNVEEFKIEKELKLLIDLKPRNKSTTNNSRTWIEINKLDSVFYSWVNLLKDYGEINSFYDDPILKSFEDDYYSEFEIIEEDADIKPLKPTQIVLLDKYLEDVENSIENFATDNNIVEIQEIKKDVINLRENLTSKPKAWIIRSLSKIWAKLTKQGTKFLKEFVSETRKQAIKQGVKFMVEQGTDLLN
;
A
#
# COMPACT_ATOMS: atom_id res chain seq x y z
N MET A 1 -12.04 -6.67 23.48
CA MET A 1 -12.51 -5.34 23.02
C MET A 1 -13.89 -5.38 22.38
N LYS A 2 -14.20 -6.30 21.45
CA LYS A 2 -15.51 -6.42 20.78
C LYS A 2 -16.72 -6.21 21.69
N LYS A 3 -16.78 -6.88 22.86
CA LYS A 3 -17.89 -6.77 23.83
C LYS A 3 -18.02 -5.42 24.56
N LYS A 4 -17.11 -4.45 24.35
CA LYS A 4 -17.19 -3.08 24.90
C LYS A 4 -17.79 -2.08 23.89
N ILE A 5 -18.00 -2.49 22.65
CA ILE A 5 -18.58 -1.68 21.58
C ILE A 5 -20.05 -2.11 21.41
N PRO A 6 -21.01 -1.17 21.32
CA PRO A 6 -22.41 -1.50 21.05
C PRO A 6 -22.55 -2.35 19.79
N PHE A 7 -23.45 -3.35 19.83
CA PHE A 7 -23.64 -4.29 18.73
C PHE A 7 -23.93 -3.59 17.39
N VAL A 8 -24.78 -2.57 17.40
CA VAL A 8 -25.12 -1.76 16.21
C VAL A 8 -23.89 -1.08 15.58
N VAL A 9 -22.90 -0.66 16.38
CA VAL A 9 -21.65 -0.09 15.86
C VAL A 9 -20.81 -1.18 15.21
N LEU A 10 -20.73 -2.37 15.83
CA LEU A 10 -20.00 -3.51 15.25
C LEU A 10 -20.61 -3.96 13.94
N GLU A 11 -21.93 -4.16 13.90
CA GLU A 11 -22.68 -4.58 12.72
C GLU A 11 -22.54 -3.57 11.57
N THR A 12 -22.61 -2.27 11.89
CA THR A 12 -22.42 -1.23 10.87
C THR A 12 -20.99 -1.22 10.33
N LEU A 13 -19.99 -1.41 11.19
CA LEU A 13 -18.59 -1.37 10.78
C LEU A 13 -18.11 -2.66 10.11
N GLU A 14 -18.77 -3.79 10.36
CA GLU A 14 -18.38 -5.12 9.85
C GLU A 14 -18.25 -5.15 8.32
N LYS A 15 -19.18 -4.50 7.60
CA LYS A 15 -19.14 -4.41 6.13
C LYS A 15 -17.92 -3.67 5.58
N TYR A 16 -17.25 -2.84 6.41
CA TYR A 16 -16.01 -2.18 6.02
C TYR A 16 -14.78 -2.99 6.43
N VAL A 17 -14.83 -3.82 7.48
CA VAL A 17 -13.63 -4.51 8.00
C VAL A 17 -12.93 -5.40 6.95
N ASN A 18 -13.69 -5.92 5.98
CA ASN A 18 -13.17 -6.74 4.88
C ASN A 18 -13.40 -6.08 3.51
N LEU A 19 -13.61 -4.78 3.46
CA LEU A 19 -13.86 -4.09 2.20
C LEU A 19 -12.55 -4.02 1.40
N GLU A 20 -12.57 -4.58 0.20
CA GLU A 20 -11.50 -4.52 -0.77
C GLU A 20 -11.67 -3.28 -1.67
N GLY A 21 -10.58 -2.57 -1.92
CA GLY A 21 -10.58 -1.48 -2.88
C GLY A 21 -9.17 -1.20 -3.40
N ASP A 22 -9.03 -1.10 -4.72
CA ASP A 22 -7.75 -0.88 -5.42
C ASP A 22 -6.96 0.35 -4.93
N GLN A 23 -7.65 1.28 -4.26
CA GLN A 23 -7.15 2.60 -3.86
C GLN A 23 -6.97 2.78 -2.36
N PHE A 24 -7.44 1.86 -1.52
CA PHE A 24 -7.25 2.00 -0.08
C PHE A 24 -7.01 0.65 0.61
N ASN A 25 -6.39 0.72 1.77
CA ASN A 25 -6.11 -0.43 2.62
C ASN A 25 -6.73 -0.22 4.00
N ILE A 26 -7.33 -1.28 4.53
CA ILE A 26 -7.94 -1.28 5.85
C ILE A 26 -6.94 -1.89 6.83
N LEU A 27 -6.58 -1.11 7.85
CA LEU A 27 -5.55 -1.50 8.80
C LEU A 27 -6.18 -1.90 10.14
N PRO A 28 -5.73 -3.02 10.74
CA PRO A 28 -6.10 -3.35 12.10
C PRO A 28 -5.56 -2.27 13.04
N SER A 29 -6.45 -1.68 13.84
CA SER A 29 -6.09 -0.64 14.81
C SER A 29 -6.61 -0.97 16.20
N LYS A 30 -5.79 -0.70 17.21
CA LYS A 30 -6.23 -0.73 18.63
C LYS A 30 -6.81 0.61 19.09
N ASN A 31 -6.47 1.70 18.39
CA ASN A 31 -6.79 3.07 18.76
C ASN A 31 -7.99 3.64 17.99
N PHE A 32 -8.37 2.99 16.89
CA PHE A 32 -9.48 3.40 16.04
C PHE A 32 -10.46 2.24 15.91
N LEU A 33 -11.75 2.54 15.77
CA LEU A 33 -12.79 1.55 15.46
C LEU A 33 -12.64 1.04 14.02
N LEU A 34 -12.18 1.90 13.11
CA LEU A 34 -11.83 1.58 11.73
C LEU A 34 -10.71 2.54 11.28
N LYS A 35 -9.66 2.00 10.65
CA LYS A 35 -8.58 2.80 10.05
C LYS A 35 -8.43 2.39 8.59
N ILE A 36 -8.61 3.34 7.70
CA ILE A 36 -8.44 3.16 6.26
C ILE A 36 -7.40 4.18 5.80
N ILE A 37 -6.46 3.76 4.97
CA ILE A 37 -5.44 4.62 4.39
C ILE A 37 -5.46 4.48 2.88
N ASP A 38 -5.03 5.53 2.18
CA ASP A 38 -4.76 5.48 0.75
C ASP A 38 -3.65 4.44 0.45
N ASN A 39 -3.71 3.83 -0.74
CA ASN A 39 -2.71 2.91 -1.24
C ASN A 39 -1.49 3.61 -1.84
N ASP A 40 -1.63 4.89 -2.21
CA ASP A 40 -0.49 5.69 -2.64
C ASP A 40 0.49 5.91 -1.48
N LEU A 41 1.75 5.50 -1.71
CA LEU A 41 2.86 5.58 -0.76
C LEU A 41 3.26 7.02 -0.41
N GLU A 42 2.99 7.96 -1.32
CA GLU A 42 3.29 9.39 -1.11
C GLU A 42 2.10 10.15 -0.54
N SER A 43 0.94 9.50 -0.45
CA SER A 43 -0.28 10.05 0.11
C SER A 43 -0.33 9.84 1.62
N ASP A 44 -0.70 10.90 2.34
CA ASP A 44 -1.05 10.83 3.75
C ASP A 44 -2.57 10.86 3.97
N PHE A 45 -3.35 10.51 2.93
CA PHE A 45 -4.79 10.46 2.98
C PHE A 45 -5.28 9.26 3.78
N TYR A 46 -6.38 9.46 4.50
CA TYR A 46 -6.95 8.46 5.38
C TYR A 46 -8.44 8.69 5.63
N PHE A 47 -9.09 7.64 6.13
CA PHE A 47 -10.44 7.67 6.66
C PHE A 47 -10.48 6.84 7.95
N ASN A 48 -10.68 7.52 9.09
CA ASN A 48 -10.71 6.91 10.40
C ASN A 48 -12.08 7.07 11.05
N VAL A 49 -12.57 5.98 11.64
CA VAL A 49 -13.66 6.02 12.63
C VAL A 49 -12.98 5.88 13.99
N GLU A 50 -12.97 6.96 14.78
CA GLU A 50 -12.18 6.99 16.01
C GLU A 50 -12.99 6.53 17.22
N GLU A 51 -14.17 7.11 17.39
CA GLU A 51 -14.98 6.96 18.60
C GLU A 51 -16.48 6.92 18.24
N PHE A 52 -17.29 6.48 19.20
CA PHE A 52 -18.74 6.56 19.13
C PHE A 52 -19.28 7.26 20.37
N LYS A 53 -20.44 7.92 20.25
CA LYS A 53 -21.20 8.41 21.40
C LYS A 53 -22.69 8.22 21.16
N ILE A 54 -23.42 8.07 22.25
CA ILE A 54 -24.87 7.98 22.26
C ILE A 54 -25.39 9.23 22.97
N GLU A 55 -25.99 10.13 22.19
CA GLU A 55 -26.71 11.28 22.73
C GLU A 55 -28.22 11.04 22.54
N LYS A 56 -28.89 11.79 21.66
CA LYS A 56 -30.24 11.49 21.15
C LYS A 56 -30.23 10.37 20.11
N GLU A 57 -29.14 10.30 19.35
CA GLU A 57 -28.89 9.32 18.30
C GLU A 57 -27.44 8.84 18.40
N LEU A 58 -27.16 7.67 17.83
CA LEU A 58 -25.81 7.12 17.76
C LEU A 58 -24.98 7.88 16.73
N LYS A 59 -23.85 8.43 17.18
CA LYS A 59 -22.93 9.19 16.35
C LYS A 59 -21.53 8.57 16.36
N LEU A 60 -20.83 8.74 15.25
CA LEU A 60 -19.44 8.33 15.05
C LEU A 60 -18.56 9.56 14.85
N LEU A 61 -17.36 9.55 15.44
CA LEU A 61 -16.35 10.56 15.19
C LEU A 61 -15.50 10.11 14.00
N ILE A 62 -15.62 10.84 12.90
CA ILE A 62 -14.87 10.59 11.68
C ILE A 62 -13.76 11.61 11.58
N ASP A 63 -12.53 11.14 11.39
CA ASP A 63 -11.40 11.96 10.96
C ASP A 63 -10.94 11.47 9.59
N LEU A 64 -10.96 12.34 8.59
CA LEU A 64 -10.60 11.99 7.22
C LEU A 64 -9.74 13.06 6.57
N LYS A 65 -8.90 12.64 5.62
CA LYS A 65 -8.06 13.49 4.79
C LYS A 65 -8.05 12.92 3.37
N PRO A 66 -8.32 13.70 2.31
CA PRO A 66 -8.60 15.14 2.31
C PRO A 66 -10.07 15.42 2.63
N ARG A 67 -10.37 16.63 3.15
CA ARG A 67 -11.75 17.02 3.48
C ARG A 67 -12.67 17.09 2.26
N ASN A 68 -12.16 17.58 1.12
CA ASN A 68 -12.89 17.70 -0.14
C ASN A 68 -11.93 18.02 -1.30
N LYS A 69 -12.48 18.13 -2.53
CA LYS A 69 -11.72 18.44 -3.76
C LYS A 69 -10.92 19.75 -3.71
N SER A 70 -11.27 20.70 -2.83
CA SER A 70 -10.66 22.02 -2.77
C SER A 70 -9.65 22.18 -1.64
N THR A 71 -9.44 21.17 -0.80
CA THR A 71 -8.46 21.24 0.30
C THR A 71 -7.91 19.87 0.68
N THR A 72 -6.59 19.83 0.89
CA THR A 72 -5.90 18.64 1.40
C THR A 72 -5.94 18.53 2.93
N ASN A 73 -6.51 19.50 3.65
CA ASN A 73 -6.60 19.45 5.10
C ASN A 73 -7.51 18.32 5.58
N ASN A 74 -7.26 17.82 6.79
CA ASN A 74 -8.15 16.86 7.42
C ASN A 74 -9.45 17.50 7.91
N SER A 75 -10.45 16.66 8.15
CA SER A 75 -11.74 17.03 8.71
C SER A 75 -12.12 16.03 9.78
N ARG A 76 -12.27 16.52 11.01
CA ARG A 76 -12.71 15.74 12.16
C ARG A 76 -14.09 16.18 12.61
N THR A 77 -15.09 15.32 12.48
CA THR A 77 -16.49 15.67 12.77
C THR A 77 -17.32 14.49 13.27
N TRP A 78 -18.32 14.80 14.09
CA TRP A 78 -19.34 13.84 14.50
C TRP A 78 -20.41 13.72 13.43
N ILE A 79 -20.69 12.50 12.97
CA ILE A 79 -21.79 12.20 12.05
C ILE A 79 -22.77 11.21 12.68
N GLU A 80 -24.02 11.25 12.25
CA GLU A 80 -24.96 10.16 12.52
C GLU A 80 -24.50 8.88 11.83
N ILE A 81 -24.70 7.73 12.47
CA ILE A 81 -24.22 6.44 11.96
C ILE A 81 -24.77 6.09 10.56
N ASN A 82 -26.00 6.52 10.24
CA ASN A 82 -26.65 6.33 8.94
C ASN A 82 -25.98 7.13 7.80
N LYS A 83 -25.16 8.14 8.11
CA LYS A 83 -24.43 8.94 7.11
C LYS A 83 -23.07 8.34 6.76
N LEU A 84 -22.61 7.31 7.48
CA LEU A 84 -21.27 6.75 7.31
C LEU A 84 -20.98 6.34 5.87
N ASP A 85 -21.91 5.62 5.21
CA ASP A 85 -21.75 5.22 3.80
C ASP A 85 -21.53 6.42 2.88
N SER A 86 -22.37 7.45 3.00
CA SER A 86 -22.29 8.63 2.14
C SER A 86 -20.96 9.37 2.29
N VAL A 87 -20.44 9.48 3.53
CA VAL A 87 -19.17 10.16 3.80
C VAL A 87 -18.00 9.30 3.32
N PHE A 88 -18.06 7.99 3.55
CA PHE A 88 -17.03 7.05 3.11
C PHE A 88 -16.90 7.01 1.57
N TYR A 89 -18.01 6.81 0.85
CA TYR A 89 -17.96 6.76 -0.62
C TYR A 89 -17.63 8.12 -1.25
N SER A 90 -18.00 9.22 -0.60
CA SER A 90 -17.51 10.54 -1.03
C SER A 90 -15.99 10.62 -0.94
N TRP A 91 -15.38 10.08 0.11
CA TRP A 91 -13.92 10.05 0.26
C TRP A 91 -13.26 9.10 -0.74
N VAL A 92 -13.81 7.89 -0.96
CA VAL A 92 -13.32 6.96 -1.99
C VAL A 92 -13.36 7.59 -3.38
N ASN A 93 -14.42 8.34 -3.71
CA ASN A 93 -14.49 9.05 -5.00
C ASN A 93 -13.41 10.13 -5.13
N LEU A 94 -13.01 10.78 -4.02
CA LEU A 94 -11.88 11.71 -4.06
C LEU A 94 -10.58 10.98 -4.42
N LEU A 95 -10.32 9.81 -3.83
CA LEU A 95 -9.14 9.00 -4.20
C LEU A 95 -9.14 8.65 -5.69
N LYS A 96 -10.32 8.30 -6.24
CA LYS A 96 -10.48 8.05 -7.68
C LYS A 96 -10.14 9.26 -8.52
N ASP A 97 -10.71 10.41 -8.17
CA ASP A 97 -10.45 11.66 -8.89
C ASP A 97 -8.94 12.02 -8.87
N TYR A 98 -8.25 11.79 -7.74
CA TYR A 98 -6.80 12.00 -7.65
C TYR A 98 -6.01 11.03 -8.55
N GLY A 99 -6.42 9.76 -8.63
CA GLY A 99 -5.76 8.77 -9.48
C GLY A 99 -5.98 8.99 -11.00
N GLU A 100 -7.03 9.73 -11.39
CA GLU A 100 -7.36 10.00 -12.80
C GLU A 100 -6.73 11.30 -13.33
N ILE A 101 -6.32 12.21 -12.45
CA ILE A 101 -5.78 13.52 -12.85
C ILE A 101 -4.25 13.47 -12.80
N ASN A 102 -3.62 13.55 -13.97
CA ASN A 102 -2.19 13.78 -14.04
C ASN A 102 -1.85 15.16 -13.45
N SER A 103 -0.98 15.17 -12.45
CA SER A 103 -0.34 16.35 -11.90
C SER A 103 0.83 16.78 -12.78
N PHE A 104 1.21 18.06 -12.67
CA PHE A 104 2.43 18.59 -13.28
C PHE A 104 3.71 18.09 -12.57
N TYR A 105 3.56 17.40 -11.45
CA TYR A 105 4.63 16.68 -10.77
C TYR A 105 4.77 15.21 -11.24
N ASP A 106 3.80 14.70 -11.99
CA ASP A 106 3.81 13.31 -12.41
C ASP A 106 4.84 13.12 -13.51
N ASP A 107 5.71 12.14 -13.33
CA ASP A 107 6.67 11.75 -14.34
C ASP A 107 6.08 10.61 -15.20
N PRO A 108 5.67 10.89 -16.45
CA PRO A 108 5.04 9.89 -17.30
C PRO A 108 5.98 8.73 -17.66
N ILE A 109 7.30 8.96 -17.66
CA ILE A 109 8.29 7.90 -17.92
C ILE A 109 8.36 6.97 -16.72
N LEU A 110 8.42 7.53 -15.51
CA LEU A 110 8.40 6.74 -14.28
C LEU A 110 7.13 5.91 -14.19
N LYS A 111 5.97 6.54 -14.47
CA LYS A 111 4.68 5.87 -14.44
C LYS A 111 4.59 4.73 -15.45
N SER A 112 5.08 4.93 -16.67
CA SER A 112 5.15 3.88 -17.69
C SER A 112 5.97 2.68 -17.21
N PHE A 113 7.15 2.89 -16.62
CA PHE A 113 7.95 1.79 -16.09
C PHE A 113 7.27 1.07 -14.92
N GLU A 114 6.62 1.81 -14.03
CA GLU A 114 5.88 1.22 -12.90
C GLU A 114 4.75 0.32 -13.40
N ASP A 115 3.95 0.80 -14.36
CA ASP A 115 2.83 0.05 -14.93
C ASP A 115 3.32 -1.20 -15.68
N ASP A 116 4.42 -1.07 -16.45
CA ASP A 116 5.07 -2.19 -17.12
C ASP A 116 5.49 -3.26 -16.09
N TYR A 117 6.24 -2.88 -15.05
CA TYR A 117 6.68 -3.82 -14.02
C TYR A 117 5.53 -4.43 -13.24
N TYR A 118 4.52 -3.65 -12.89
CA TYR A 118 3.35 -4.15 -12.16
C TYR A 118 2.59 -5.20 -12.99
N SER A 119 2.42 -4.94 -14.29
CA SER A 119 1.74 -5.87 -15.22
C SER A 119 2.48 -7.21 -15.35
N GLU A 120 3.80 -7.23 -15.16
CA GLU A 120 4.58 -8.47 -15.20
C GLU A 120 4.17 -9.44 -14.08
N PHE A 121 3.64 -8.97 -12.95
CA PHE A 121 3.42 -9.82 -11.78
C PHE A 121 2.15 -10.70 -11.85
N GLU A 122 1.29 -10.59 -12.87
CA GLU A 122 -0.05 -11.24 -12.96
C GLU A 122 -0.60 -11.63 -11.58
N ILE A 123 -1.17 -10.67 -10.87
CA ILE A 123 -1.82 -10.94 -9.60
C ILE A 123 -3.17 -11.61 -9.92
N ILE A 124 -3.17 -12.94 -10.00
CA ILE A 124 -4.36 -13.75 -10.35
C ILE A 124 -5.09 -14.21 -9.07
N GLU A 125 -4.51 -14.02 -7.90
CA GLU A 125 -5.07 -14.51 -6.64
C GLU A 125 -6.12 -13.55 -6.06
N GLU A 126 -7.36 -14.03 -5.88
CA GLU A 126 -8.49 -13.29 -5.28
C GLU A 126 -8.18 -12.72 -3.87
N ASP A 127 -7.10 -13.16 -3.22
CA ASP A 127 -6.74 -12.73 -1.86
C ASP A 127 -5.60 -11.71 -1.79
N ALA A 128 -5.15 -11.18 -2.93
CA ALA A 128 -3.99 -10.30 -3.01
C ALA A 128 -4.15 -8.96 -2.28
N ASP A 129 -5.39 -8.50 -2.11
CA ASP A 129 -5.72 -7.25 -1.43
C ASP A 129 -5.94 -7.41 0.08
N ILE A 130 -5.95 -8.65 0.59
CA ILE A 130 -6.17 -8.91 2.01
C ILE A 130 -4.96 -9.58 2.67
N LYS A 131 -4.39 -10.59 2.03
CA LYS A 131 -3.34 -11.40 2.66
C LYS A 131 -1.96 -10.83 2.38
N PRO A 132 -1.02 -10.95 3.33
CA PRO A 132 0.39 -10.71 3.06
C PRO A 132 0.96 -11.83 2.17
N LEU A 133 2.21 -11.62 1.72
CA LEU A 133 3.00 -12.67 1.09
C LEU A 133 3.23 -13.86 2.05
N LYS A 134 3.48 -15.06 1.50
CA LYS A 134 3.88 -16.21 2.31
C LYS A 134 5.25 -15.96 2.95
N PRO A 135 5.57 -16.53 4.14
CA PRO A 135 6.83 -16.28 4.84
C PRO A 135 8.09 -16.47 3.99
N THR A 136 8.12 -17.50 3.14
CA THR A 136 9.24 -17.79 2.26
C THR A 136 9.41 -16.75 1.13
N GLN A 137 8.30 -16.18 0.64
CA GLN A 137 8.30 -15.08 -0.33
C GLN A 137 8.79 -13.78 0.33
N ILE A 138 8.39 -13.55 1.58
CA ILE A 138 8.86 -12.43 2.40
C ILE A 138 10.37 -12.50 2.55
N VAL A 139 10.93 -13.65 2.95
CA VAL A 139 12.38 -13.83 3.12
C VAL A 139 13.14 -13.60 1.80
N LEU A 140 12.62 -14.11 0.69
CA LEU A 140 13.23 -13.90 -0.62
C LEU A 140 13.27 -12.41 -1.00
N LEU A 141 12.14 -11.71 -0.84
CA LEU A 141 12.03 -10.31 -1.19
C LEU A 141 12.83 -9.42 -0.24
N ASP A 142 12.82 -9.71 1.06
CA ASP A 142 13.62 -8.98 2.05
C ASP A 142 15.12 -9.05 1.74
N LYS A 143 15.62 -10.25 1.40
CA LYS A 143 17.01 -10.42 0.98
C LYS A 143 17.37 -9.58 -0.25
N TYR A 144 16.49 -9.57 -1.25
CA TYR A 144 16.69 -8.74 -2.44
C TYR A 144 16.72 -7.24 -2.09
N LEU A 145 15.77 -6.79 -1.26
CA LEU A 145 15.68 -5.39 -0.84
C LEU A 145 16.88 -4.98 0.03
N GLU A 146 17.37 -5.87 0.88
CA GLU A 146 18.61 -5.68 1.63
C GLU A 146 19.82 -5.52 0.71
N ASP A 147 19.94 -6.36 -0.34
CA ASP A 147 21.00 -6.22 -1.34
C ASP A 147 20.95 -4.85 -2.06
N VAL A 148 19.74 -4.38 -2.39
CA VAL A 148 19.53 -3.05 -2.97
C VAL A 148 19.95 -1.96 -1.98
N GLU A 149 19.44 -2.01 -0.75
CA GLU A 149 19.74 -1.01 0.30
C GLU A 149 21.24 -0.88 0.56
N ASN A 150 21.95 -2.00 0.64
CA ASN A 150 23.38 -2.04 0.93
C ASN A 150 24.25 -1.57 -0.26
N SER A 151 23.75 -1.72 -1.48
CA SER A 151 24.57 -1.51 -2.68
C SER A 151 24.27 -0.20 -3.40
N ILE A 152 23.06 0.36 -3.26
CA ILE A 152 22.59 1.49 -4.08
C ILE A 152 23.43 2.76 -3.88
N GLU A 153 23.96 2.99 -2.67
CA GLU A 153 24.82 4.14 -2.37
C GLU A 153 26.13 4.12 -3.16
N ASN A 154 26.62 2.94 -3.58
CA ASN A 154 27.83 2.82 -4.41
C ASN A 154 27.65 3.40 -5.82
N PHE A 155 26.41 3.75 -6.18
CA PHE A 155 26.05 4.32 -7.47
C PHE A 155 25.62 5.79 -7.35
N ALA A 156 25.72 6.37 -6.15
CA ALA A 156 25.43 7.77 -5.91
C ALA A 156 26.49 8.67 -6.55
N THR A 157 26.00 9.76 -7.12
CA THR A 157 26.76 10.84 -7.74
C THR A 157 26.10 12.15 -7.33
N ASP A 158 26.79 13.27 -7.52
CA ASP A 158 26.23 14.60 -7.22
C ASP A 158 24.91 14.87 -7.97
N ASN A 159 24.71 14.23 -9.12
CA ASN A 159 23.55 14.44 -9.99
C ASN A 159 22.32 13.57 -9.64
N ASN A 160 22.47 12.54 -8.81
CA ASN A 160 21.37 11.61 -8.51
C ASN A 160 21.23 11.28 -7.01
N ILE A 161 21.98 11.95 -6.14
CA ILE A 161 22.00 11.64 -4.71
C ILE A 161 20.62 11.74 -4.07
N VAL A 162 19.79 12.71 -4.50
CA VAL A 162 18.43 12.90 -3.97
C VAL A 162 17.56 11.69 -4.33
N GLU A 163 17.59 11.27 -5.60
CA GLU A 163 16.84 10.13 -6.09
C GLU A 163 17.31 8.82 -5.45
N ILE A 164 18.61 8.65 -5.20
CA ILE A 164 19.13 7.48 -4.48
C ILE A 164 18.60 7.44 -3.04
N GLN A 165 18.55 8.58 -2.34
CA GLN A 165 17.99 8.64 -0.99
C GLN A 165 16.49 8.35 -0.97
N GLU A 166 15.73 8.83 -1.97
CA GLU A 166 14.32 8.49 -2.12
C GLU A 166 14.11 6.99 -2.36
N ILE A 167 14.88 6.38 -3.26
CA ILE A 167 14.80 4.93 -3.51
C ILE A 167 15.13 4.16 -2.23
N LYS A 168 16.16 4.57 -1.48
CA LYS A 168 16.54 3.93 -0.21
C LYS A 168 15.41 4.03 0.81
N LYS A 169 14.75 5.17 0.93
CA LYS A 169 13.58 5.35 1.79
C LYS A 169 12.44 4.42 1.40
N ASP A 170 12.14 4.30 0.10
CA ASP A 170 11.09 3.41 -0.41
C ASP A 170 11.42 1.92 -0.14
N VAL A 171 12.68 1.53 -0.31
CA VAL A 171 13.18 0.19 0.00
C VAL A 171 12.99 -0.12 1.49
N ILE A 172 13.40 0.78 2.39
CA ILE A 172 13.23 0.60 3.84
C ILE A 172 11.75 0.48 4.20
N ASN A 173 10.91 1.38 3.66
CA ASN A 173 9.46 1.34 3.89
C ASN A 173 8.84 0.01 3.43
N LEU A 174 9.25 -0.50 2.26
CA LEU A 174 8.77 -1.79 1.78
C LEU A 174 9.19 -2.94 2.71
N ARG A 175 10.47 -2.98 3.12
CA ARG A 175 11.00 -4.01 4.03
C ARG A 175 10.25 -4.06 5.35
N GLU A 176 10.01 -2.90 5.98
CA GLU A 176 9.28 -2.80 7.26
C GLU A 176 7.82 -3.27 7.17
N ASN A 177 7.26 -3.36 5.96
CA ASN A 177 5.86 -3.63 5.71
C ASN A 177 5.58 -4.98 5.01
N LEU A 178 6.60 -5.78 4.70
CA LEU A 178 6.44 -7.07 3.99
C LEU A 178 5.52 -8.08 4.72
N THR A 179 5.41 -7.99 6.04
CA THR A 179 4.62 -8.91 6.87
C THR A 179 3.24 -8.38 7.25
N SER A 180 2.98 -7.10 6.99
CA SER A 180 1.82 -6.38 7.52
C SER A 180 0.90 -5.81 6.43
N LYS A 181 1.39 -5.72 5.19
CA LYS A 181 0.63 -5.20 4.05
C LYS A 181 0.17 -6.31 3.09
N PRO A 182 -0.92 -6.08 2.35
CA PRO A 182 -1.36 -7.01 1.32
C PRO A 182 -0.35 -7.20 0.18
N LYS A 183 -0.43 -8.35 -0.51
CA LYS A 183 0.43 -8.68 -1.66
C LYS A 183 0.37 -7.60 -2.74
N ALA A 184 -0.82 -7.07 -3.05
CA ALA A 184 -0.99 -6.04 -4.07
C ALA A 184 -0.20 -4.76 -3.75
N TRP A 185 -0.23 -4.33 -2.50
CA TRP A 185 0.56 -3.19 -2.02
C TRP A 185 2.06 -3.46 -2.13
N ILE A 186 2.51 -4.66 -1.75
CA ILE A 186 3.93 -5.05 -1.82
C ILE A 186 4.42 -5.03 -3.27
N ILE A 187 3.64 -5.60 -4.20
CA ILE A 187 4.00 -5.67 -5.63
C ILE A 187 4.00 -4.27 -6.26
N ARG A 188 3.02 -3.42 -5.94
CA ARG A 188 2.99 -2.02 -6.42
C ARG A 188 4.20 -1.24 -5.90
N SER A 189 4.54 -1.39 -4.62
CA SER A 189 5.73 -0.76 -4.02
C SER A 189 7.03 -1.21 -4.68
N LEU A 190 7.18 -2.52 -4.91
CA LEU A 190 8.33 -3.08 -5.62
C LEU A 190 8.44 -2.55 -7.05
N SER A 191 7.32 -2.47 -7.77
CA SER A 191 7.25 -1.95 -9.14
C SER A 191 7.68 -0.50 -9.21
N LYS A 192 7.26 0.33 -8.23
CA LYS A 192 7.70 1.73 -8.10
C LYS A 192 9.21 1.83 -7.84
N ILE A 193 9.76 1.00 -6.96
CA ILE A 193 11.21 0.94 -6.70
C ILE A 193 11.97 0.58 -7.98
N TRP A 194 11.53 -0.44 -8.72
CA TRP A 194 12.13 -0.84 -9.99
C TRP A 194 12.03 0.25 -11.06
N ALA A 195 10.91 0.96 -11.13
CA ALA A 195 10.73 2.10 -12.02
C ALA A 195 11.74 3.22 -11.70
N LYS A 196 11.87 3.59 -10.42
CA LYS A 196 12.84 4.60 -9.96
C LYS A 196 14.28 4.19 -10.28
N LEU A 197 14.65 2.94 -9.99
CA LEU A 197 15.97 2.38 -10.32
C LEU A 197 16.23 2.42 -11.84
N THR A 198 15.25 2.03 -12.65
CA THR A 198 15.38 2.00 -14.12
C THR A 198 15.61 3.40 -14.68
N LYS A 199 14.88 4.39 -14.16
CA LYS A 199 15.00 5.80 -14.55
C LYS A 199 16.39 6.38 -14.24
N GLN A 200 17.09 5.88 -13.22
CA GLN A 200 18.48 6.27 -12.93
C GLN A 200 19.49 5.82 -14.00
N GLY A 201 19.07 4.91 -14.88
CA GLY A 201 19.80 4.53 -16.08
C GLY A 201 20.16 3.05 -16.14
N THR A 202 20.71 2.67 -17.28
CA THR A 202 20.95 1.26 -17.64
C THR A 202 21.88 0.52 -16.68
N LYS A 203 22.76 1.22 -15.95
CA LYS A 203 23.63 0.63 -14.94
C LYS A 203 22.81 0.06 -13.76
N PHE A 204 21.80 0.80 -13.29
CA PHE A 204 20.90 0.37 -12.23
C PHE A 204 19.95 -0.73 -12.68
N LEU A 205 19.41 -0.61 -13.91
CA LEU A 205 18.61 -1.67 -14.52
C LEU A 205 19.37 -2.99 -14.54
N LYS A 206 20.63 -3.00 -14.98
CA LYS A 206 21.46 -4.22 -15.03
C LYS A 206 21.76 -4.78 -13.64
N GLU A 207 22.09 -3.92 -12.69
CA GLU A 207 22.49 -4.36 -11.35
C GLU A 207 21.30 -4.90 -10.55
N PHE A 208 20.19 -4.15 -10.51
CA PHE A 208 19.11 -4.38 -9.56
C PHE A 208 17.85 -4.96 -10.18
N VAL A 209 17.60 -4.72 -11.47
CA VAL A 209 16.32 -5.01 -12.15
C VAL A 209 16.55 -5.90 -13.38
N SER A 210 17.65 -6.66 -13.41
CA SER A 210 17.93 -7.57 -14.51
C SER A 210 16.82 -8.62 -14.65
N GLU A 211 16.58 -9.10 -15.87
CA GLU A 211 15.57 -10.14 -16.13
C GLU A 211 15.73 -11.36 -15.23
N THR A 212 16.97 -11.76 -14.94
CA THR A 212 17.24 -12.86 -14.00
C THR A 212 16.70 -12.56 -12.60
N ARG A 213 16.95 -11.36 -12.06
CA ARG A 213 16.42 -10.95 -10.74
C ARG A 213 14.90 -10.79 -10.79
N LYS A 214 14.36 -10.16 -11.84
CA LYS A 214 12.91 -10.01 -12.02
C LYS A 214 12.21 -11.36 -12.07
N GLN A 215 12.73 -12.31 -12.85
CA GLN A 215 12.17 -13.66 -12.94
C GLN A 215 12.31 -14.42 -11.61
N ALA A 216 13.44 -14.31 -10.91
CA ALA A 216 13.61 -14.95 -9.61
C ALA A 216 12.59 -14.43 -8.57
N ILE A 217 12.37 -13.11 -8.52
CA ILE A 217 11.37 -12.52 -7.62
C ILE A 217 9.95 -12.86 -8.09
N LYS A 218 9.64 -12.72 -9.38
CA LYS A 218 8.33 -13.04 -9.96
C LYS A 218 7.98 -14.51 -9.74
N GLN A 219 8.91 -15.44 -9.97
CA GLN A 219 8.71 -16.86 -9.69
C GLN A 219 8.62 -17.12 -8.20
N GLY A 220 9.39 -16.46 -7.34
CA GLY A 220 9.20 -16.58 -5.88
C GLY A 220 7.83 -16.10 -5.41
N VAL A 221 7.33 -15.00 -6.00
CA VAL A 221 6.02 -14.40 -5.69
C VAL A 221 4.86 -15.21 -6.29
N LYS A 222 5.00 -15.78 -7.50
CA LYS A 222 3.97 -16.61 -8.15
C LYS A 222 4.01 -18.09 -7.73
N PHE A 223 5.18 -18.63 -7.45
CA PHE A 223 5.44 -20.05 -7.24
C PHE A 223 6.00 -20.29 -5.84
N MET A 224 5.09 -20.65 -4.94
CA MET A 224 5.41 -21.61 -3.89
C MET A 224 4.20 -22.49 -3.63
N VAL A 225 4.03 -23.41 -4.56
CA VAL A 225 3.21 -24.61 -4.44
C VAL A 225 4.20 -25.79 -4.44
N GLU A 226 4.16 -26.59 -3.36
CA GLU A 226 4.46 -28.04 -3.31
C GLU A 226 5.85 -28.65 -3.03
N GLN A 227 6.93 -27.95 -2.64
CA GLN A 227 8.14 -28.65 -2.15
C GLN A 227 8.61 -28.25 -0.75
N GLY A 228 7.68 -28.27 0.21
CA GLY A 228 7.99 -28.18 1.64
C GLY A 228 8.22 -29.53 2.34
N THR A 229 8.15 -30.67 1.64
CA THR A 229 8.22 -32.01 2.26
C THR A 229 9.36 -32.92 1.81
N ASP A 230 10.19 -32.54 0.83
CA ASP A 230 11.24 -33.46 0.30
C ASP A 230 12.69 -33.04 0.55
N LEU A 231 12.94 -32.00 1.36
CA LEU A 231 14.31 -31.60 1.75
C LEU A 231 14.65 -31.87 3.23
N LEU A 232 13.87 -32.73 3.89
CA LEU A 232 14.13 -33.21 5.26
C LEU A 232 14.12 -34.76 5.38
N ASN A 233 14.41 -35.48 4.30
CA ASN A 233 14.78 -36.90 4.35
C ASN A 233 16.20 -37.12 3.81
#